data_AF-A0A7S2CI95-F1
#
_entry.id   AF-A0A7S2CI95-F1
#
_cell.length_a   1.000
_cell.length_b   1.000
_cell.length_c   1.000
_cell.angle_alpha   90.00
_cell.angle_beta   90.00
_cell.angle_gamma   90.00
#
_symmetry.space_group_name_H-M   'P 1'
#
loop_
_entity.id
_entity.type
_entity.pdbx_description
1 polymer ?
#
loop_
_entity_poly.entity_id
_entity_poly.type
_entity_poly.pdbx_seq_one_letter_code
_entity_poly.pdbx_strand_id
1 'polypeptide(L)'
;QLGESASGFFTFTPVRASPTAMVYIVVTPPPLAGFRLFCTGASPLGFVTMPQCSSGGVNEPLELRFDNASLRADQAYTFGVRVYNPGGRPADAENYWGLTLKDETRQTFDGNLRVPGLDLKSIPLRCNGLGWTTAAPRVLGTVLVQLRALYTIIGGTITELVILAPAGVMYNEDPNALKIIPISLPLSAARPFTVGGDRLTLNLDQSQDISAGLYNIRFDVSNPAVYPHDNTWSIIMQKDIEILFSHVFTGYMQGQQSPFDLATTAGLVNAGRRARGGGPTAALVTALAGALVAAVLAALRPLE
;
A
#
# COMPACT_ATOMS: atom_id res chain seq x y z
N GLN A 1 -10.21 -7.18 -10.00
CA GLN A 1 -10.78 -8.18 -10.94
C GLN A 1 -11.00 -7.50 -12.28
N LEU A 2 -11.40 -8.25 -13.31
CA LEU A 2 -11.82 -7.68 -14.59
C LEU A 2 -13.13 -6.89 -14.41
N GLY A 3 -13.24 -5.71 -15.01
CA GLY A 3 -14.44 -4.86 -14.93
C GLY A 3 -14.59 -4.14 -13.58
N GLU A 4 -13.51 -4.03 -12.79
CA GLU A 4 -13.49 -3.30 -11.52
C GLU A 4 -12.59 -2.05 -11.60
N SER A 5 -12.85 -1.10 -10.71
CA SER A 5 -11.94 0.01 -10.45
C SER A 5 -10.85 -0.36 -9.43
N ALA A 6 -9.59 -0.12 -9.75
CA ALA A 6 -8.45 -0.24 -8.85
C ALA A 6 -7.64 1.06 -8.80
N SER A 7 -6.64 1.16 -7.92
CA SER A 7 -5.65 2.22 -7.99
C SER A 7 -4.60 1.88 -9.05
N GLY A 8 -4.37 2.77 -10.00
CA GLY A 8 -3.20 2.74 -10.89
C GLY A 8 -2.18 3.77 -10.43
N PHE A 9 -0.91 3.39 -10.45
CA PHE A 9 0.21 4.22 -10.01
C PHE A 9 1.14 4.50 -11.19
N PHE A 10 1.58 5.75 -11.32
CA PHE A 10 2.41 6.22 -12.41
C PHE A 10 3.65 6.88 -11.83
N THR A 11 4.82 6.28 -12.09
CA THR A 11 6.13 6.81 -11.72
C THR A 11 6.85 7.28 -12.99
N PHE A 12 7.44 8.46 -12.96
CA PHE A 12 8.15 9.02 -14.10
C PHE A 12 9.30 9.93 -13.67
N THR A 13 10.29 10.06 -14.54
CA THR A 13 11.45 10.95 -14.37
C THR A 13 11.50 11.89 -15.59
N PRO A 14 11.26 13.20 -15.44
CA PRO A 14 11.37 14.14 -16.55
C PRO A 14 12.80 14.22 -17.06
N VAL A 15 12.96 14.24 -18.39
CA VAL A 15 14.25 14.55 -19.04
C VAL A 15 14.47 16.07 -19.06
N ARG A 16 13.38 16.85 -19.02
CA ARG A 16 13.43 18.31 -18.95
C ARG A 16 12.69 18.83 -17.70
N ALA A 17 13.31 19.81 -17.05
CA ALA A 17 12.63 20.58 -15.99
C ALA A 17 11.44 21.35 -16.58
N SER A 18 10.42 21.62 -15.77
CA SER A 18 9.27 22.41 -16.22
C SER A 18 9.69 23.86 -16.51
N PRO A 19 9.26 24.46 -17.63
CA PRO A 19 9.60 25.86 -17.95
C PRO A 19 8.86 26.85 -17.03
N THR A 20 7.76 26.40 -16.41
CA THR A 20 6.83 27.20 -15.60
C THR A 20 6.60 26.57 -14.23
N ALA A 21 6.04 27.35 -13.30
CA ALA A 21 5.64 26.89 -11.97
C ALA A 21 4.23 26.26 -11.94
N MET A 22 3.48 26.30 -13.04
CA MET A 22 2.29 25.49 -13.26
C MET A 22 2.61 24.38 -14.24
N VAL A 23 2.17 23.15 -13.93
CA VAL A 23 2.39 21.96 -14.76
C VAL A 23 1.10 21.16 -14.87
N TYR A 24 0.84 20.62 -16.06
CA TYR A 24 -0.19 19.63 -16.30
C TYR A 24 0.45 18.28 -16.61
N ILE A 25 0.02 17.24 -15.90
CA ILE A 25 0.34 15.85 -16.19
C ILE A 25 -0.89 15.22 -16.83
N VAL A 26 -0.75 14.79 -18.08
CA VAL A 26 -1.83 14.15 -18.85
C VAL A 26 -1.53 12.66 -18.97
N VAL A 27 -2.41 11.84 -18.40
CA VAL A 27 -2.38 10.37 -18.53
C VAL A 27 -3.35 9.97 -19.62
N THR A 28 -2.83 9.37 -20.68
CA THR A 28 -3.61 8.83 -21.80
C THR A 28 -3.71 7.31 -21.62
N PRO A 29 -4.92 6.73 -21.50
CA PRO A 29 -5.08 5.29 -21.44
C PRO A 29 -4.80 4.63 -22.80
N PRO A 30 -4.59 3.30 -22.84
CA PRO A 30 -4.49 2.53 -24.07
C PRO A 30 -5.68 2.81 -25.01
N PRO A 31 -5.44 3.20 -26.27
CA PRO A 31 -6.48 3.63 -27.18
C PRO A 31 -7.42 2.46 -27.52
N LEU A 32 -8.72 2.75 -27.59
CA LEU A 32 -9.80 1.79 -27.89
C LEU A 32 -9.96 0.60 -26.93
N ALA A 33 -9.01 0.37 -26.01
CA ALA A 33 -9.00 -0.79 -25.11
C ALA A 33 -10.14 -0.82 -24.08
N GLY A 34 -10.83 0.31 -23.83
CA GLY A 34 -11.99 0.43 -22.93
C GLY A 34 -11.66 0.87 -21.50
N PHE A 35 -10.44 1.33 -21.24
CA PHE A 35 -10.07 1.88 -19.92
C PHE A 35 -10.77 3.20 -19.64
N ARG A 36 -10.97 3.50 -18.35
CA ARG A 36 -11.43 4.83 -17.90
C ARG A 36 -10.69 5.26 -16.64
N LEU A 37 -10.29 6.54 -16.62
CA LEU A 37 -9.50 7.14 -15.56
C LEU A 37 -10.36 8.09 -14.73
N PHE A 38 -10.15 8.11 -13.42
CA PHE A 38 -10.98 8.87 -12.48
C PHE A 38 -10.13 9.65 -11.47
N CYS A 39 -10.53 10.90 -11.24
CA CYS A 39 -10.01 11.76 -10.18
C CYS A 39 -10.36 11.27 -8.77
N THR A 40 -11.43 10.48 -8.62
CA THR A 40 -11.82 9.91 -7.32
C THR A 40 -10.80 8.87 -6.88
N GLY A 41 -9.98 9.22 -5.88
CA GLY A 41 -8.83 8.40 -5.48
C GLY A 41 -7.53 8.80 -6.18
N ALA A 42 -7.48 9.98 -6.81
CA ALA A 42 -6.21 10.63 -7.09
C ALA A 42 -5.44 10.84 -5.79
N SER A 43 -4.14 10.51 -5.80
CA SER A 43 -3.26 10.66 -4.65
C SER A 43 -1.92 11.24 -5.12
N PRO A 44 -1.40 12.28 -4.45
CA PRO A 44 -0.23 13.00 -4.93
C PRO A 44 1.07 12.21 -4.73
N LEU A 45 1.12 11.27 -3.77
CA LEU A 45 2.19 10.31 -3.45
C LEU A 45 3.64 10.85 -3.36
N GLY A 46 4.21 11.39 -4.43
CA GLY A 46 5.49 12.15 -4.47
C GLY A 46 5.34 13.67 -4.65
N PHE A 47 4.12 14.21 -4.68
CA PHE A 47 3.84 15.65 -4.74
C PHE A 47 3.39 16.22 -3.38
N VAL A 48 3.81 17.46 -3.09
CA VAL A 48 3.47 18.18 -1.84
C VAL A 48 2.00 18.63 -1.80
N THR A 49 1.41 18.91 -2.97
CA THR A 49 0.04 19.43 -3.11
C THR A 49 -0.84 18.43 -3.87
N MET A 50 -2.13 18.39 -3.51
CA MET A 50 -3.13 17.67 -4.29
C MET A 50 -3.38 18.43 -5.61
N PRO A 51 -3.28 17.78 -6.78
CA PRO A 51 -3.60 18.43 -8.06
C PRO A 51 -5.10 18.72 -8.20
N GLN A 52 -5.43 19.76 -8.96
CA GLN A 52 -6.75 19.85 -9.57
C GLN A 52 -6.83 18.78 -10.67
N CYS A 53 -7.90 17.99 -10.70
CA CYS A 53 -8.00 16.86 -11.61
C CYS A 53 -9.25 16.96 -12.49
N SER A 54 -9.09 16.63 -13.78
CA SER A 54 -10.16 16.46 -14.76
C SER A 54 -10.12 15.06 -15.35
N SER A 55 -11.26 14.37 -15.41
CA SER A 55 -11.39 13.02 -16.00
C SER A 55 -12.22 13.06 -17.27
N GLY A 56 -11.71 12.45 -18.34
CA GLY A 56 -12.50 12.18 -19.54
C GLY A 56 -13.49 11.02 -19.42
N GLY A 57 -14.09 10.70 -20.55
CA GLY A 57 -14.88 9.49 -20.81
C GLY A 57 -14.03 8.22 -20.93
N VAL A 58 -14.58 7.21 -21.61
CA VAL A 58 -13.88 5.95 -21.87
C VAL A 58 -12.84 6.17 -22.97
N ASN A 59 -11.63 5.63 -22.79
CA ASN A 59 -10.44 5.85 -23.63
C ASN A 59 -9.93 7.30 -23.70
N GLU A 60 -10.51 8.23 -22.94
CA GLU A 60 -10.07 9.62 -22.90
C GLU A 60 -9.01 9.87 -21.82
N PRO A 61 -8.13 10.88 -21.98
CA PRO A 61 -7.13 11.20 -20.98
C PRO A 61 -7.73 11.68 -19.65
N LEU A 62 -6.92 11.54 -18.59
CA LEU A 62 -7.08 12.26 -17.33
C LEU A 62 -5.97 13.31 -17.22
N GLU A 63 -6.33 14.50 -16.73
CA GLU A 63 -5.41 15.62 -16.57
C GLU A 63 -5.31 16.03 -15.11
N LEU A 64 -4.08 16.13 -14.61
CA LEU A 64 -3.73 16.64 -13.29
C LEU A 64 -3.01 17.98 -13.45
N ARG A 65 -3.59 19.07 -12.93
CA ARG A 65 -2.95 20.38 -12.85
C ARG A 65 -2.38 20.59 -11.46
N PHE A 66 -1.10 20.92 -11.39
CA PHE A 66 -0.41 21.31 -10.18
C PHE A 66 -0.11 22.81 -10.22
N ASP A 67 -0.68 23.55 -9.27
CA ASP A 67 -0.39 24.97 -9.05
C ASP A 67 0.86 25.10 -8.18
N ASN A 68 1.80 25.95 -8.58
CA ASN A 68 3.09 26.18 -7.90
C ASN A 68 3.99 24.94 -7.73
N ALA A 69 3.92 23.99 -8.66
CA ALA A 69 4.84 22.85 -8.74
C ALA A 69 5.80 23.04 -9.92
N SER A 70 7.11 23.05 -9.64
CA SER A 70 8.14 22.89 -10.67
C SER A 70 8.66 21.46 -10.68
N LEU A 71 8.67 20.86 -11.87
CA LEU A 71 9.32 19.57 -12.09
C LEU A 71 10.81 19.80 -12.37
N ARG A 72 11.66 18.98 -11.78
CA ARG A 72 13.10 18.97 -12.03
C ARG A 72 13.44 17.83 -13.00
N ALA A 73 14.43 18.07 -13.87
CA ALA A 73 15.02 17.00 -14.66
C ALA A 73 15.67 15.96 -13.73
N ASP A 74 15.73 14.71 -14.18
CA ASP A 74 16.39 13.58 -13.50
C ASP A 74 15.82 13.25 -12.10
N GLN A 75 14.66 13.81 -11.74
CA GLN A 75 13.95 13.56 -10.50
C GLN A 75 12.73 12.68 -10.74
N ALA A 76 12.65 11.55 -10.02
CA ALA A 76 11.44 10.74 -10.01
C ALA A 76 10.26 11.49 -9.35
N TYR A 77 9.06 11.22 -9.85
CA TYR A 77 7.78 11.60 -9.27
C TYR A 77 6.79 10.45 -9.44
N THR A 78 6.03 10.15 -8.39
CA THR A 78 4.97 9.14 -8.42
C THR A 78 3.63 9.76 -8.04
N PHE A 79 2.55 9.38 -8.73
CA PHE A 79 1.18 9.71 -8.35
C PHE A 79 0.25 8.51 -8.58
N GLY A 80 -0.89 8.51 -7.88
CA GLY A 80 -1.94 7.52 -8.04
C GLY A 80 -3.20 8.13 -8.62
N VAL A 81 -3.94 7.36 -9.42
CA VAL A 81 -5.33 7.65 -9.86
C VAL A 81 -6.17 6.39 -9.80
N ARG A 82 -7.51 6.51 -9.86
CA ARG A 82 -8.37 5.34 -9.99
C ARG A 82 -8.54 4.98 -11.46
N VAL A 83 -8.28 3.72 -11.78
CA VAL A 83 -8.39 3.13 -13.12
C VAL A 83 -9.51 2.10 -13.10
N TYR A 84 -10.50 2.26 -13.96
CA TYR A 84 -11.46 1.22 -14.31
C TYR A 84 -10.94 0.48 -15.54
N ASN A 85 -10.83 -0.84 -15.41
CA ASN A 85 -10.31 -1.71 -16.47
C ASN A 85 -11.45 -2.26 -17.34
N PRO A 86 -11.19 -2.59 -18.62
CA PRO A 86 -12.24 -2.86 -19.61
C PRO A 86 -13.00 -4.18 -19.48
N GLY A 87 -12.71 -5.01 -18.47
CA GLY A 87 -13.36 -6.33 -18.34
C GLY A 87 -12.70 -7.46 -19.12
N GLY A 88 -11.64 -7.18 -19.88
CA GLY A 88 -10.82 -8.17 -20.59
C GLY A 88 -9.36 -7.75 -20.64
N ARG A 89 -8.47 -8.68 -21.04
CA ARG A 89 -7.07 -8.37 -21.38
C ARG A 89 -7.06 -7.58 -22.70
N PRO A 90 -6.50 -6.35 -22.77
CA PRO A 90 -6.26 -5.66 -24.03
C PRO A 90 -5.31 -6.47 -24.92
N ALA A 91 -5.33 -6.24 -26.24
CA ALA A 91 -4.30 -6.84 -27.10
C ALA A 91 -2.91 -6.29 -26.71
N ASP A 92 -1.89 -7.16 -26.65
CA ASP A 92 -0.55 -6.78 -26.16
C ASP A 92 0.08 -5.64 -26.99
N ALA A 93 -0.20 -5.61 -28.31
CA ALA A 93 0.23 -4.55 -29.23
C ALA A 93 -0.50 -3.20 -29.02
N GLU A 94 -1.58 -3.18 -28.25
CA GLU A 94 -2.43 -2.01 -28.00
C GLU A 94 -2.35 -1.53 -26.55
N ASN A 95 -1.81 -2.33 -25.61
CA ASN A 95 -1.69 -2.03 -24.18
C ASN A 95 -0.57 -1.01 -23.87
N TYR A 96 -0.57 0.14 -24.54
CA TYR A 96 0.38 1.23 -24.34
C TYR A 96 -0.29 2.44 -23.71
N TRP A 97 0.24 2.84 -22.56
CA TRP A 97 -0.13 4.04 -21.83
C TRP A 97 0.69 5.23 -22.31
N GLY A 98 0.07 6.41 -22.26
CA GLY A 98 0.75 7.68 -22.48
C GLY A 98 0.82 8.52 -21.21
N LEU A 99 1.97 9.17 -21.02
CA LEU A 99 2.17 10.22 -20.04
C LEU A 99 2.75 11.44 -20.76
N THR A 100 2.17 12.61 -20.57
CA THR A 100 2.63 13.86 -21.21
C THR A 100 2.66 14.98 -20.19
N LEU A 101 3.78 15.73 -20.15
CA LEU A 101 3.99 16.88 -19.29
C LEU A 101 3.82 18.16 -20.11
N LYS A 102 2.94 19.05 -19.66
CA LYS A 102 2.64 20.32 -20.32
C LYS A 102 2.80 21.51 -19.39
N ASP A 103 3.18 22.65 -19.97
CA ASP A 103 3.34 23.92 -19.26
C ASP A 103 2.02 24.68 -19.07
N GLU A 104 2.09 25.88 -18.50
CA GLU A 104 0.93 26.76 -18.28
C GLU A 104 0.18 27.12 -19.57
N THR A 105 0.88 27.16 -20.71
CA THR A 105 0.32 27.43 -22.05
C THR A 105 -0.25 26.19 -22.74
N ARG A 106 -0.26 25.05 -22.04
CA ARG A 106 -0.63 23.72 -22.54
C ARG A 106 0.32 23.14 -23.59
N GLN A 107 1.52 23.70 -23.78
CA GLN A 107 2.52 23.11 -24.67
C GLN A 107 3.23 21.93 -24.00
N THR A 108 3.43 20.85 -24.75
CA THR A 108 4.13 19.66 -24.29
C THR A 108 5.63 19.91 -24.20
N PHE A 109 6.21 19.83 -23.00
CA PHE A 109 7.65 19.90 -22.78
C PHE A 109 8.28 18.54 -22.44
N ASP A 110 7.50 17.50 -22.15
CA ASP A 110 8.01 16.13 -22.06
C ASP A 110 6.90 15.10 -22.29
N GLY A 111 7.24 13.85 -22.57
CA GLY A 111 6.25 12.79 -22.63
C GLY A 111 6.71 11.48 -23.28
N ASN A 112 6.08 10.39 -22.86
CA ASN A 112 6.23 9.06 -23.43
C ASN A 112 4.84 8.48 -23.70
N LEU A 113 4.55 8.15 -24.96
CA LEU A 113 3.27 7.58 -25.41
C LEU A 113 3.32 6.06 -25.63
N ARG A 114 4.39 5.40 -25.17
CA ARG A 114 4.65 3.96 -25.36
C ARG A 114 5.07 3.28 -24.05
N VAL A 115 4.44 3.66 -22.94
CA VAL A 115 4.65 3.00 -21.65
C VAL A 115 3.88 1.68 -21.65
N PRO A 116 4.51 0.50 -21.60
CA PRO A 116 3.77 -0.77 -21.60
C PRO A 116 2.88 -0.89 -20.36
N GLY A 117 1.63 -1.24 -20.54
CA GLY A 117 0.71 -1.55 -19.45
C GLY A 117 1.07 -2.88 -18.79
N LEU A 118 0.72 -3.03 -17.51
CA LEU A 118 0.79 -4.31 -16.83
C LEU A 118 -0.40 -5.20 -17.24
N ASP A 119 -0.17 -6.50 -17.31
CA ASP A 119 -1.24 -7.49 -17.52
C ASP A 119 -2.24 -7.48 -16.35
N LEU A 120 -3.53 -7.42 -16.69
CA LEU A 120 -4.62 -7.38 -15.72
C LEU A 120 -4.77 -8.73 -15.02
N LYS A 121 -4.33 -8.79 -13.76
CA LYS A 121 -4.34 -10.00 -12.94
C LYS A 121 -5.26 -9.87 -11.74
N SER A 122 -5.75 -11.01 -11.27
CA SER A 122 -6.56 -11.10 -10.06
C SER A 122 -5.83 -11.92 -9.02
N ILE A 123 -5.20 -11.24 -8.07
CA ILE A 123 -4.59 -11.85 -6.88
C ILE A 123 -5.41 -11.45 -5.64
N PRO A 124 -5.68 -12.38 -4.70
CA PRO A 124 -6.51 -12.13 -3.54
C PRO A 124 -5.74 -11.41 -2.42
N LEU A 125 -5.00 -10.35 -2.75
CA LEU A 125 -4.23 -9.53 -1.80
C LEU A 125 -4.80 -8.11 -1.70
N ARG A 126 -4.66 -7.52 -0.53
CA ARG A 126 -4.86 -6.09 -0.30
C ARG A 126 -3.70 -5.52 0.52
N CYS A 127 -3.26 -4.33 0.14
CA CYS A 127 -2.42 -3.48 0.95
C CYS A 127 -3.32 -2.63 1.85
N ASN A 128 -3.19 -2.78 3.17
CA ASN A 128 -4.02 -2.05 4.14
C ASN A 128 -3.36 -0.73 4.59
N GLY A 129 -2.02 -0.68 4.63
CA GLY A 129 -1.30 0.55 4.97
C GLY A 129 0.17 0.35 5.33
N LEU A 130 0.83 1.50 5.52
CA LEU A 130 2.21 1.66 5.98
C LEU A 130 2.21 2.41 7.32
N GLY A 131 3.01 1.94 8.28
CA GLY A 131 3.26 2.60 9.57
C GLY A 131 4.74 2.65 9.91
N TRP A 132 5.15 3.51 10.83
CA TRP A 132 6.56 3.73 11.18
C TRP A 132 6.75 4.20 12.63
N THR A 133 7.93 3.98 13.20
CA THR A 133 8.34 4.65 14.45
C THR A 133 8.89 6.03 14.17
N THR A 134 8.74 6.96 15.12
CA THR A 134 9.33 8.29 15.05
C THR A 134 10.83 8.24 15.35
N ALA A 135 11.64 7.90 14.34
CA ALA A 135 13.10 7.93 14.42
C ALA A 135 13.67 9.24 13.84
N ALA A 136 14.78 9.71 14.43
CA ALA A 136 15.55 10.81 13.88
C ALA A 136 16.32 10.39 12.60
N PRO A 137 16.81 11.33 11.77
CA PRO A 137 17.61 11.00 10.59
C PRO A 137 18.87 10.24 11.00
N ARG A 138 19.29 9.26 10.19
CA ARG A 138 20.43 8.36 10.48
C ARG A 138 20.28 7.50 11.74
N VAL A 139 19.12 7.50 12.40
CA VAL A 139 18.75 6.53 13.44
C VAL A 139 17.87 5.46 12.81
N LEU A 140 17.97 4.22 13.30
CA LEU A 140 17.08 3.14 12.87
C LEU A 140 15.64 3.44 13.29
N GLY A 141 14.74 3.45 12.31
CA GLY A 141 13.29 3.44 12.50
C GLY A 141 12.72 2.09 12.07
N THR A 142 11.69 1.61 12.77
CA THR A 142 10.96 0.40 12.40
C THR A 142 9.80 0.80 11.49
N VAL A 143 9.72 0.20 10.32
CA VAL A 143 8.61 0.34 9.38
C VAL A 143 7.74 -0.91 9.46
N LEU A 144 6.44 -0.72 9.25
CA LEU A 144 5.40 -1.75 9.23
C LEU A 144 4.63 -1.66 7.92
N VAL A 145 4.67 -2.73 7.12
CA VAL A 145 3.79 -2.93 5.97
C VAL A 145 2.68 -3.90 6.38
N GLN A 146 1.42 -3.49 6.22
CA GLN A 146 0.26 -4.35 6.49
C GLN A 146 -0.38 -4.84 5.19
N LEU A 147 -0.33 -6.16 4.98
CA LEU A 147 -0.95 -6.88 3.87
C LEU A 147 -2.06 -7.80 4.36
N ARG A 148 -3.05 -8.07 3.52
CA ARG A 148 -4.11 -9.05 3.80
C ARG A 148 -4.33 -9.97 2.61
N ALA A 149 -4.09 -11.26 2.81
CA ALA A 149 -4.57 -12.31 1.92
C ALA A 149 -6.06 -12.56 2.23
N LEU A 150 -6.91 -12.40 1.22
CA LEU A 150 -8.36 -12.61 1.31
C LEU A 150 -8.71 -14.09 1.25
N TYR A 151 -7.93 -14.86 0.48
CA TYR A 151 -8.02 -16.30 0.30
C TYR A 151 -6.61 -16.89 0.31
N THR A 152 -6.50 -18.21 0.50
CA THR A 152 -5.23 -18.93 0.38
C THR A 152 -4.69 -18.79 -1.05
N ILE A 153 -3.38 -18.55 -1.17
CA ILE A 153 -2.67 -18.47 -2.45
C ILE A 153 -1.81 -19.72 -2.55
N ILE A 154 -2.00 -20.48 -3.64
CA ILE A 154 -1.32 -21.77 -3.85
C ILE A 154 0.20 -21.54 -3.99
N GLY A 155 1.01 -22.43 -3.41
CA GLY A 155 2.46 -22.45 -3.57
C GLY A 155 2.92 -22.30 -5.03
N GLY A 156 3.96 -21.49 -5.28
CA GLY A 156 4.48 -21.23 -6.62
C GLY A 156 3.61 -20.30 -7.49
N THR A 157 2.52 -19.74 -6.94
CA THR A 157 1.81 -18.61 -7.57
C THR A 157 2.60 -17.31 -7.43
N ILE A 158 3.27 -17.10 -6.30
CA ILE A 158 4.14 -15.95 -6.03
C ILE A 158 5.47 -16.53 -5.53
N THR A 159 6.59 -16.05 -6.07
CA THR A 159 7.95 -16.48 -5.70
C THR A 159 8.66 -15.44 -4.83
N GLU A 160 8.39 -14.16 -5.05
CA GLU A 160 9.01 -13.05 -4.33
C GLU A 160 7.98 -12.00 -3.90
N LEU A 161 8.18 -11.47 -2.68
CA LEU A 161 7.62 -10.20 -2.24
C LEU A 161 8.75 -9.17 -2.14
N VAL A 162 8.75 -8.18 -3.01
CA VAL A 162 9.69 -7.07 -3.03
C VAL A 162 9.07 -5.84 -2.38
N ILE A 163 9.82 -5.22 -1.47
CA ILE A 163 9.50 -3.94 -0.84
C ILE A 163 10.60 -2.97 -1.25
N LEU A 164 10.25 -1.96 -2.04
CA LEU A 164 11.15 -0.86 -2.42
C LEU A 164 10.88 0.33 -1.50
N ALA A 165 11.95 0.86 -0.92
CA ALA A 165 11.93 2.05 -0.09
C ALA A 165 12.23 3.31 -0.94
N PRO A 166 11.91 4.52 -0.45
CA PRO A 166 12.33 5.77 -1.07
C PRO A 166 13.85 5.87 -1.17
N ALA A 167 14.34 6.56 -2.20
CA ALA A 167 15.77 6.76 -2.42
C ALA A 167 16.49 7.33 -1.17
N GLY A 168 17.55 6.64 -0.73
CA GLY A 168 18.32 7.01 0.46
C GLY A 168 17.81 6.44 1.78
N VAL A 169 16.65 5.78 1.80
CA VAL A 169 16.25 4.87 2.89
C VAL A 169 16.95 3.53 2.68
N MET A 170 17.67 3.04 3.68
CA MET A 170 18.45 1.80 3.60
C MET A 170 17.97 0.80 4.65
N TYR A 171 17.72 -0.45 4.25
CA TYR A 171 17.32 -1.51 5.18
C TYR A 171 18.47 -1.93 6.11
N ASN A 172 18.11 -2.35 7.32
CA ASN A 172 19.01 -3.08 8.20
C ASN A 172 19.19 -4.52 7.69
N GLU A 173 20.42 -5.01 7.64
CA GLU A 173 20.76 -6.36 7.19
C GLU A 173 20.62 -7.42 8.30
N ASP A 174 20.43 -7.03 9.56
CA ASP A 174 20.21 -7.96 10.69
C ASP A 174 18.97 -8.85 10.46
N PRO A 175 19.12 -10.19 10.38
CA PRO A 175 18.00 -11.12 10.25
C PRO A 175 16.94 -11.02 11.35
N ASN A 176 17.29 -10.49 12.52
CA ASN A 176 16.36 -10.32 13.64
C ASN A 176 15.50 -9.05 13.54
N ALA A 177 15.83 -8.12 12.62
CA ALA A 177 15.05 -6.92 12.37
C ALA A 177 13.75 -7.24 11.60
N LEU A 178 13.77 -8.23 10.71
CA LEU A 178 12.60 -8.67 9.96
C LEU A 178 11.67 -9.55 10.82
N LYS A 179 10.43 -9.10 11.03
CA LYS A 179 9.39 -9.84 11.79
C LYS A 179 8.07 -9.83 11.05
N ILE A 180 7.48 -11.01 10.84
CA ILE A 180 6.22 -11.18 10.11
C ILE A 180 5.21 -11.82 11.07
N ILE A 181 4.16 -11.07 11.43
CA ILE A 181 3.19 -11.47 12.45
C ILE A 181 1.74 -11.08 12.08
N PRO A 182 0.69 -11.72 12.62
CA PRO A 182 0.72 -12.95 13.41
C PRO A 182 0.96 -14.23 12.58
N ILE A 183 0.67 -14.18 11.29
CA ILE A 183 0.87 -15.31 10.38
C ILE A 183 2.25 -15.13 9.75
N SER A 184 3.13 -16.11 9.89
CA SER A 184 4.40 -16.14 9.16
C SER A 184 4.13 -16.30 7.66
N LEU A 185 4.86 -15.58 6.81
CA LEU A 185 4.92 -15.97 5.40
C LEU A 185 5.74 -17.25 5.26
N PRO A 186 5.41 -18.15 4.31
CA PRO A 186 6.23 -19.30 3.99
C PRO A 186 7.50 -18.82 3.27
N LEU A 187 8.56 -18.52 4.01
CA LEU A 187 9.84 -18.06 3.44
C LEU A 187 10.75 -19.24 3.13
N SER A 188 11.56 -19.11 2.08
CA SER A 188 12.57 -20.11 1.69
C SER A 188 13.61 -20.32 2.80
N ALA A 189 13.73 -21.56 3.28
CA ALA A 189 14.65 -21.91 4.36
C ALA A 189 16.14 -21.64 4.02
N ALA A 190 16.51 -21.72 2.74
CA ALA A 190 17.89 -21.50 2.29
C ALA A 190 18.28 -20.01 2.25
N ARG A 191 17.30 -19.11 2.02
CA ARG A 191 17.52 -17.66 1.94
C ARG A 191 16.18 -16.94 2.13
N PRO A 192 15.72 -16.71 3.37
CA PRO A 192 14.36 -16.20 3.62
C PRO A 192 14.14 -14.77 3.08
N PHE A 193 15.19 -13.95 3.06
CA PHE A 193 15.17 -12.62 2.46
C PHE A 193 16.54 -12.22 1.90
N THR A 194 16.57 -11.13 1.12
CA THR A 194 17.78 -10.40 0.72
C THR A 194 17.56 -8.90 0.83
N VAL A 195 18.63 -8.18 1.18
CA VAL A 195 18.70 -6.71 1.15
C VAL A 195 19.64 -6.30 0.01
N GLY A 196 19.27 -5.24 -0.71
CA GLY A 196 20.05 -4.64 -1.77
C GLY A 196 19.78 -3.14 -1.82
N GLY A 197 20.38 -2.38 -0.91
CA GLY A 197 20.20 -0.93 -0.80
C GLY A 197 18.79 -0.55 -0.32
N ASP A 198 18.01 0.02 -1.22
CA ASP A 198 16.60 0.43 -1.05
C ASP A 198 15.61 -0.69 -1.44
N ARG A 199 16.10 -1.91 -1.72
CA ARG A 199 15.29 -3.11 -1.99
C ARG A 199 15.41 -4.15 -0.88
N LEU A 200 14.27 -4.54 -0.30
CA LEU A 200 14.11 -5.77 0.50
C LEU A 200 13.32 -6.78 -0.33
N THR A 201 13.82 -8.01 -0.46
CA THR A 201 13.13 -9.10 -1.16
C THR A 201 12.92 -10.25 -0.19
N LEU A 202 11.67 -10.67 -0.01
CA LEU A 202 11.31 -11.86 0.77
C LEU A 202 11.08 -13.02 -0.21
N ASN A 203 11.92 -14.05 -0.12
CA ASN A 203 11.87 -15.20 -1.03
C ASN A 203 10.89 -16.22 -0.46
N LEU A 204 9.85 -16.56 -1.20
CA LEU A 204 8.80 -17.46 -0.74
C LEU A 204 9.17 -18.93 -1.04
N ASP A 205 8.77 -19.84 -0.16
CA ASP A 205 8.82 -21.28 -0.42
C ASP A 205 7.71 -21.65 -1.41
N GLN A 206 8.10 -21.98 -2.63
CA GLN A 206 7.18 -22.31 -3.72
C GLN A 206 6.40 -23.62 -3.47
N SER A 207 6.81 -24.45 -2.50
CA SER A 207 6.11 -25.68 -2.13
C SER A 207 4.98 -25.46 -1.11
N GLN A 208 4.86 -24.25 -0.55
CA GLN A 208 3.93 -23.94 0.55
C GLN A 208 2.92 -22.86 0.18
N ASP A 209 1.68 -23.05 0.61
CA ASP A 209 0.60 -22.09 0.41
C ASP A 209 0.72 -20.87 1.34
N ILE A 210 0.43 -19.68 0.80
CA ILE A 210 0.26 -18.47 1.61
C ILE A 210 -1.18 -18.50 2.16
N SER A 211 -1.30 -18.71 3.47
CA SER A 211 -2.61 -18.77 4.16
C SER A 211 -3.40 -17.45 4.06
N ALA A 212 -4.73 -17.56 4.02
CA ALA A 212 -5.59 -16.38 4.16
C ALA A 212 -5.41 -15.71 5.53
N GLY A 213 -5.33 -14.37 5.57
CA GLY A 213 -5.23 -13.62 6.82
C GLY A 213 -4.43 -12.32 6.71
N LEU A 214 -4.04 -11.79 7.88
CA LEU A 214 -3.33 -10.52 8.01
C LEU A 214 -1.83 -10.76 8.24
N TYR A 215 -1.01 -10.04 7.48
CA TYR A 215 0.44 -10.06 7.54
C TYR A 215 0.95 -8.65 7.88
N ASN A 216 1.56 -8.50 9.04
CA ASN A 216 2.27 -7.30 9.47
C ASN A 216 3.76 -7.58 9.33
N ILE A 217 4.35 -7.09 8.24
CA ILE A 217 5.77 -7.22 7.94
C ILE A 217 6.47 -6.01 8.54
N ARG A 218 7.32 -6.25 9.54
CA ARG A 218 8.12 -5.23 10.23
C ARG A 218 9.58 -5.42 9.89
N PHE A 219 10.28 -4.32 9.66
CA PHE A 219 11.71 -4.29 9.39
C PHE A 219 12.27 -2.93 9.82
N ASP A 220 13.56 -2.88 10.14
CA ASP A 220 14.24 -1.64 10.50
C ASP A 220 14.94 -1.04 9.27
N VAL A 221 14.89 0.28 9.17
CA VAL A 221 15.56 1.08 8.12
C VAL A 221 16.27 2.27 8.74
N SER A 222 17.33 2.74 8.09
CA SER A 222 17.92 4.05 8.39
C SER A 222 17.30 5.11 7.48
N ASN A 223 16.85 6.21 8.08
CA ASN A 223 16.24 7.32 7.35
C ASN A 223 17.32 8.25 6.75
N PRO A 224 17.14 8.77 5.52
CA PRO A 224 18.07 9.70 4.90
C PRO A 224 18.14 11.03 5.67
N ALA A 225 19.22 11.78 5.48
CA ALA A 225 19.37 13.13 6.04
C ALA A 225 18.47 14.15 5.34
N VAL A 226 18.16 13.92 4.06
CA VAL A 226 17.23 14.71 3.25
C VAL A 226 16.33 13.72 2.52
N TYR A 227 15.02 13.82 2.71
CA TYR A 227 14.07 12.94 2.03
C TYR A 227 14.04 13.26 0.52
N PRO A 228 13.89 12.24 -0.36
CA PRO A 228 13.66 12.46 -1.78
C PRO A 228 12.33 13.18 -2.00
N HIS A 229 12.16 13.82 -3.16
CA HIS A 229 10.87 14.39 -3.54
C HIS A 229 9.82 13.28 -3.74
N ASP A 230 10.16 12.23 -4.49
CA ASP A 230 9.37 10.99 -4.52
C ASP A 230 9.64 10.14 -3.27
N ASN A 231 8.93 10.46 -2.20
CA ASN A 231 8.96 9.73 -0.94
C ASN A 231 7.87 8.64 -0.93
N THR A 232 8.00 7.63 -1.80
CA THR A 232 7.02 6.54 -1.92
C THR A 232 7.62 5.16 -1.68
N TRP A 233 6.78 4.24 -1.19
CA TRP A 233 7.14 2.85 -0.92
C TRP A 233 6.36 1.94 -1.87
N SER A 234 7.04 1.06 -2.59
CA SER A 234 6.40 0.12 -3.52
C SER A 234 6.40 -1.30 -2.96
N ILE A 235 5.23 -1.92 -2.91
CA ILE A 235 5.02 -3.33 -2.55
C ILE A 235 4.72 -4.10 -3.82
N ILE A 236 5.60 -5.02 -4.22
CA ILE A 236 5.50 -5.75 -5.48
C ILE A 236 5.52 -7.26 -5.19
N MET A 237 4.54 -8.00 -5.71
CA MET A 237 4.52 -9.46 -5.68
C MET A 237 4.85 -9.98 -7.08
N GLN A 238 5.82 -10.88 -7.17
CA GLN A 238 6.35 -11.37 -8.44
C GLN A 238 6.31 -12.89 -8.50
N LYS A 239 6.20 -13.41 -9.73
CA LYS A 239 6.54 -14.79 -10.06
C LYS A 239 7.69 -14.76 -11.05
N ASP A 240 8.85 -15.23 -10.62
CA ASP A 240 10.11 -15.07 -11.33
C ASP A 240 10.35 -13.58 -11.67
N ILE A 241 10.36 -13.20 -12.94
CA ILE A 241 10.48 -11.79 -13.39
C ILE A 241 9.13 -11.08 -13.57
N GLU A 242 8.01 -11.79 -13.43
CA GLU A 242 6.69 -11.32 -13.80
C GLU A 242 5.98 -10.65 -12.63
N ILE A 243 5.66 -9.36 -12.75
CA ILE A 243 4.86 -8.64 -11.76
C ILE A 243 3.41 -9.16 -11.80
N LEU A 244 2.91 -9.60 -10.64
CA LEU A 244 1.54 -10.09 -10.50
C LEU A 244 0.63 -9.14 -9.71
N PHE A 245 1.21 -8.37 -8.80
CA PHE A 245 0.54 -7.32 -8.03
C PHE A 245 1.55 -6.24 -7.66
N SER A 246 1.13 -4.98 -7.70
CA SER A 246 1.91 -3.83 -7.24
C SER A 246 1.01 -2.84 -6.51
N HIS A 247 1.55 -2.19 -5.48
CA HIS A 247 0.88 -1.14 -4.72
C HIS A 247 1.89 -0.12 -4.22
N VAL A 248 1.53 1.18 -4.26
CA VAL A 248 2.38 2.26 -3.77
C VAL A 248 1.73 2.93 -2.56
N PHE A 249 2.50 3.11 -1.49
CA PHE A 249 2.15 3.94 -0.35
C PHE A 249 2.92 5.26 -0.38
N THR A 250 2.29 6.34 0.11
CA THR A 250 3.04 7.52 0.56
C THR A 250 3.97 7.11 1.70
N GLY A 251 5.23 7.54 1.64
CA GLY A 251 6.16 7.45 2.75
C GLY A 251 5.86 8.46 3.85
N TYR A 252 6.85 8.66 4.72
CA TYR A 252 6.76 9.51 5.89
C TYR A 252 7.92 10.48 5.95
N MET A 253 7.74 11.57 6.70
CA MET A 253 8.82 12.50 7.04
C MET A 253 9.17 12.42 8.53
N GLN A 254 10.35 12.92 8.90
CA GLN A 254 10.76 13.00 10.31
C GLN A 254 9.72 13.74 11.15
N GLY A 255 9.36 13.17 12.30
CA GLY A 255 8.40 13.75 13.24
C GLY A 255 6.92 13.59 12.84
N GLN A 256 6.62 13.07 11.65
CA GLN A 256 5.26 12.73 11.27
C GLN A 256 4.77 11.54 12.11
N GLN A 257 3.58 11.67 12.69
CA GLN A 257 2.94 10.58 13.43
C GLN A 257 2.49 9.48 12.46
N SER A 258 2.79 8.21 12.79
CA SER A 258 2.33 7.06 12.03
C SER A 258 0.81 6.85 12.18
N PRO A 259 0.10 6.48 11.09
CA PRO A 259 -1.33 6.16 11.14
C PRO A 259 -1.60 4.82 11.85
N PHE A 260 -0.58 3.99 12.05
CA PHE A 260 -0.65 2.76 12.84
C PHE A 260 0.23 2.86 14.08
N ASP A 261 -0.30 2.45 15.22
CA ASP A 261 0.53 2.16 16.40
C ASP A 261 1.15 0.77 16.26
N LEU A 262 2.49 0.73 16.22
CA LEU A 262 3.26 -0.51 16.11
C LEU A 262 3.20 -1.34 17.41
N ALA A 263 2.90 -0.75 18.57
CA ALA A 263 2.72 -1.51 19.81
C ALA A 263 1.41 -2.31 19.80
N THR A 264 0.25 -1.66 19.64
CA THR A 264 -1.07 -2.33 19.63
C THR A 264 -1.27 -3.29 18.45
N THR A 265 -0.63 -3.06 17.31
CA THR A 265 -0.73 -3.98 16.15
C THR A 265 -0.15 -5.38 16.44
N ALA A 266 0.69 -5.54 17.46
CA ALA A 266 1.12 -6.86 17.95
C ALA A 266 0.10 -7.50 18.93
N GLY A 267 -0.75 -6.70 19.59
CA GLY A 267 -1.67 -7.13 20.64
C GLY A 267 -3.01 -7.73 20.15
N LEU A 268 -3.49 -7.32 18.97
CA LEU A 268 -4.76 -7.78 18.39
C LEU A 268 -4.88 -9.32 18.24
N VAL A 269 -3.74 -10.00 18.20
CA VAL A 269 -3.62 -11.46 18.09
C VAL A 269 -4.11 -12.19 19.35
N ASN A 270 -3.85 -11.62 20.53
CA ASN A 270 -4.16 -12.28 21.80
C ASN A 270 -5.64 -12.17 22.19
N ALA A 271 -6.34 -11.12 21.73
CA ALA A 271 -7.79 -10.99 21.93
C ALA A 271 -8.56 -12.05 21.11
N GLY A 272 -8.21 -12.24 19.83
CA GLY A 272 -8.87 -13.22 18.95
C GLY A 272 -8.66 -14.67 19.37
N ARG A 273 -7.52 -15.01 19.99
CA ARG A 273 -7.21 -16.39 20.39
C ARG A 273 -7.90 -16.84 21.68
N ARG A 274 -8.29 -15.91 22.57
CA ARG A 274 -9.13 -16.24 23.76
C ARG A 274 -10.60 -16.49 23.42
N ALA A 275 -11.10 -15.98 22.29
CA ALA A 275 -12.52 -16.10 21.89
C ALA A 275 -12.88 -17.42 21.17
N ARG A 276 -11.93 -18.35 20.98
CA ARG A 276 -12.16 -19.62 20.24
C ARG A 276 -11.78 -20.89 21.01
N GLY A 277 -11.45 -20.78 22.30
CA GLY A 277 -11.17 -21.91 23.19
C GLY A 277 -12.33 -22.20 24.14
N GLY A 278 -13.48 -22.63 23.60
CA GLY A 278 -14.69 -22.88 24.39
C GLY A 278 -15.65 -23.82 23.66
N GLY A 279 -15.32 -25.11 23.63
CA GLY A 279 -16.24 -26.16 23.17
C GLY A 279 -17.37 -26.39 24.20
N PRO A 280 -18.59 -26.75 23.76
CA PRO A 280 -19.70 -26.93 24.67
C PRO A 280 -19.68 -28.31 25.35
N THR A 281 -19.46 -28.34 26.66
CA THR A 281 -19.77 -29.49 27.52
C THR A 281 -20.75 -29.07 28.62
N ALA A 282 -21.74 -29.93 28.88
CA ALA A 282 -22.95 -29.58 29.63
C ALA A 282 -22.89 -29.93 31.12
N ALA A 283 -23.57 -29.10 31.94
CA ALA A 283 -24.21 -29.34 33.24
C ALA A 283 -24.67 -27.95 33.73
N LEU A 284 -25.94 -27.56 33.88
CA LEU A 284 -27.15 -28.19 34.43
C LEU A 284 -26.98 -28.72 35.87
N VAL A 285 -27.93 -28.32 36.75
CA VAL A 285 -27.99 -28.56 38.21
C VAL A 285 -27.00 -27.67 38.99
N THR A 286 -27.37 -26.90 40.03
CA THR A 286 -28.51 -26.99 40.96
C THR A 286 -29.20 -25.63 41.19
N ALA A 287 -30.48 -25.65 41.61
CA ALA A 287 -31.21 -24.49 42.14
C ALA A 287 -31.31 -24.54 43.68
N LEU A 288 -31.94 -23.49 44.26
CA LEU A 288 -32.46 -23.37 45.65
C LEU A 288 -31.47 -23.11 46.81
N ALA A 289 -31.34 -21.82 47.19
CA ALA A 289 -31.50 -21.28 48.55
C ALA A 289 -31.07 -19.78 48.55
N GLY A 290 -31.84 -18.80 49.03
CA GLY A 290 -33.22 -18.81 49.52
C GLY A 290 -33.81 -17.38 49.49
N ALA A 291 -35.13 -17.26 49.62
CA ALA A 291 -35.85 -15.98 49.79
C ALA A 291 -36.18 -15.73 51.28
N LEU A 292 -36.70 -14.53 51.59
CA LEU A 292 -36.77 -13.88 52.93
C LEU A 292 -35.37 -13.45 53.41
N VAL A 293 -35.10 -12.27 54.00
CA VAL A 293 -35.88 -11.22 54.71
C VAL A 293 -35.28 -9.86 54.28
N ALA A 294 -35.97 -8.73 54.05
CA ALA A 294 -37.39 -8.35 53.98
C ALA A 294 -37.52 -7.05 53.12
N ALA A 295 -38.73 -6.47 53.02
CA ALA A 295 -38.98 -5.13 52.47
C ALA A 295 -39.81 -4.29 53.46
N VAL A 296 -39.24 -3.22 54.04
CA VAL A 296 -39.96 -2.15 54.77
C VAL A 296 -39.13 -0.86 54.74
N LEU A 297 -39.79 0.31 54.68
CA LEU A 297 -39.25 1.70 54.73
C LEU A 297 -38.32 2.09 53.57
N ALA A 298 -38.65 2.98 52.63
CA ALA A 298 -39.66 4.05 52.55
C ALA A 298 -39.47 5.24 53.52
N ALA A 299 -39.12 6.38 52.91
CA ALA A 299 -39.23 7.78 53.36
C ALA A 299 -38.21 8.35 54.39
N LEU A 300 -37.95 9.66 54.24
CA LEU A 300 -37.12 10.58 55.06
C LEU A 300 -35.59 10.42 54.84
N ARG A 301 -34.79 11.47 54.59
CA ARG A 301 -34.99 12.94 54.51
C ARG A 301 -33.90 13.60 53.61
N PRO A 302 -33.95 14.91 53.29
CA PRO A 302 -33.14 15.53 52.22
C PRO A 302 -31.74 15.97 52.66
N LEU A 303 -30.94 16.35 51.65
CA LEU A 303 -29.72 17.18 51.78
C LEU A 303 -30.08 18.63 52.12
N GLU A 304 -29.29 19.23 53.02
CA GLU A 304 -28.84 20.62 52.91
C GLU A 304 -27.58 20.66 52.02
#